data_AF-A0A7L0WKJ8-F1
#
_entry.id   AF-A0A7L0WKJ8-F1
#
_cell.length_a   1.000
_cell.length_b   1.000
_cell.length_c   1.000
_cell.angle_alpha   90.00
_cell.angle_beta   90.00
_cell.angle_gamma   90.00
#
_symmetry.space_group_name_H-M   'P 1'
#
loop_
_entity.id
_entity.type
_entity.pdbx_description
1 polymer ?
#
loop_
_entity_poly.entity_id
_entity_poly.type
_entity_poly.pdbx_seq_one_letter_code
_entity_poly.pdbx_strand_id
1 'polypeptide(L)'
;QGENLLYCLEAAPAQPALTQVTQCVTEGRTRGLATVPRLALDVMACEVLRVLQLTDTFLVPISYAVPRKSTQEFHEDLFPDCAGTLPATGAQAWWAGDNQQVGRVSLHPARRPTETFCSPLIAAAASTCLPDDGPVDTDRSVSTGEGSGYSSPSGSLASPSSAATSLSASTGPSSGFASSPSQKSLQSILGPSSRFRHAQGTVLHRDTHITNLRGLSLTTPGESDGFCANHQRVALPLLSAGGQIAVLELSKPGRLPDTAVPTIQNSVAVADLSWDPFDPRRLAVAGEDAKIRLWRVPEGGLQDTLQEPEAVLRGHTEKIYSIRFHPVAADILVSSSYDMTVRIWELGAGQEVLCLQGHTDQIFSLAWSPDGRKLATASKDGRLRLYEPRRSTQPQQEGPGPEGGRGARLVWVCGGDFLLVSGFDGRSERRILLYRAQALRDGPLSVLGLDVAPSTLLPFYDEDTSVVFLTGKGDTRVFLYEVTPEPPYFLECNSFTSSDPHKGFAFLRKTACDVREVEFA
;
A
#
# COMPACT_ATOMS: atom_id res chain seq x y z
N GLN A 1 19.75 14.63 -11.89
CA GLN A 1 20.59 13.43 -11.65
C GLN A 1 21.95 13.90 -11.24
N GLY A 2 22.68 13.12 -10.43
CA GLY A 2 24.04 13.49 -10.05
C GLY A 2 24.15 14.66 -9.07
N GLU A 3 23.01 15.23 -8.67
CA GLU A 3 22.89 16.24 -7.64
C GLU A 3 22.54 15.61 -6.31
N ASN A 4 23.02 16.25 -5.25
CA ASN A 4 22.87 15.84 -3.87
C ASN A 4 21.72 16.63 -3.22
N LEU A 5 20.61 16.87 -3.91
CA LEU A 5 19.58 17.85 -3.54
C LEU A 5 18.15 17.39 -3.90
N LEU A 6 17.22 17.61 -2.98
CA LEU A 6 15.77 17.40 -3.10
C LEU A 6 15.03 18.63 -2.60
N TYR A 7 14.29 19.30 -3.48
CA TYR A 7 13.66 20.59 -3.18
C TYR A 7 12.25 20.44 -2.59
N CYS A 8 11.92 21.32 -1.64
CA CYS A 8 10.61 21.41 -0.99
C CYS A 8 10.07 22.85 -1.12
N LEU A 9 8.88 22.99 -1.68
CA LEU A 9 8.27 24.30 -1.96
C LEU A 9 6.81 24.35 -1.53
N GLU A 10 6.47 25.41 -0.82
CA GLU A 10 5.11 25.84 -0.50
C GLU A 10 4.60 26.75 -1.63
N ALA A 11 3.32 26.58 -1.96
CA ALA A 11 2.59 27.48 -2.85
C ALA A 11 1.61 28.30 -2.02
N ALA A 12 1.92 29.58 -1.80
CA ALA A 12 1.05 30.46 -1.03
C ALA A 12 -0.25 30.75 -1.83
N PRO A 13 -1.46 30.47 -1.30
CA PRO A 13 -2.68 30.60 -2.11
C PRO A 13 -3.05 32.02 -2.56
N ALA A 14 -2.45 33.06 -1.95
CA ALA A 14 -2.84 34.46 -2.14
C ALA A 14 -2.02 35.20 -3.21
N GLN A 15 -0.86 34.68 -3.63
CA GLN A 15 -0.02 35.25 -4.69
C GLN A 15 0.68 34.13 -5.47
N PRO A 16 0.89 34.27 -6.80
CA PRO A 16 1.53 33.25 -7.62
C PRO A 16 3.06 33.24 -7.40
N ALA A 17 3.48 32.82 -6.21
CA ALA A 17 4.87 32.70 -5.79
C ALA A 17 5.15 31.27 -5.29
N LEU A 18 6.20 30.66 -5.82
CA LEU A 18 6.79 29.44 -5.27
C LEU A 18 7.75 29.85 -4.15
N THR A 19 7.44 29.48 -2.92
CA THR A 19 8.31 29.69 -1.76
C THR A 19 9.05 28.40 -1.48
N GLN A 20 10.37 28.37 -1.64
CA GLN A 20 11.15 27.21 -1.20
C GLN A 20 11.12 27.14 0.34
N VAL A 21 10.47 26.12 0.87
CA VAL A 21 10.37 25.84 2.32
C VAL A 21 11.69 25.27 2.83
N THR A 22 12.24 24.29 2.10
CA THR A 22 13.51 23.67 2.45
C THR A 22 14.13 22.96 1.24
N GLN A 23 15.34 22.46 1.40
CA GLN A 23 16.00 21.54 0.48
C GLN A 23 16.72 20.48 1.31
N CYS A 24 16.42 19.20 1.08
CA CYS A 24 17.14 18.10 1.69
C CYS A 24 18.38 17.79 0.86
N VAL A 25 19.56 17.79 1.49
CA VAL A 25 20.82 17.44 0.83
C VAL A 25 21.07 15.94 1.00
N THR A 26 21.21 15.20 -0.11
CA THR A 26 21.33 13.73 -0.12
C THR A 26 22.77 13.28 -0.36
N GLU A 27 23.30 12.40 0.47
CA GLU A 27 24.70 11.94 0.36
C GLU A 27 25.03 11.15 -0.92
N GLY A 28 24.02 10.57 -1.57
CA GLY A 28 24.16 9.72 -2.75
C GLY A 28 23.16 10.07 -3.85
N ARG A 29 23.46 9.60 -5.07
CA ARG A 29 22.65 9.84 -6.27
C ARG A 29 21.39 8.96 -6.24
N THR A 30 20.21 9.60 -6.21
CA THR A 30 18.90 8.95 -6.32
C THR A 30 18.82 8.00 -7.52
N ARG A 31 18.52 6.72 -7.31
CA ARG A 31 18.21 5.70 -8.34
C ARG A 31 16.75 5.21 -8.32
N GLY A 32 15.95 5.60 -7.32
CA GLY A 32 14.50 5.35 -7.22
C GLY A 32 13.91 5.94 -5.93
N LEU A 33 12.59 5.79 -5.71
CA LEU A 33 11.83 6.15 -4.49
C LEU A 33 10.75 5.08 -4.21
N ALA A 34 10.28 4.91 -2.97
CA ALA A 34 9.09 4.13 -2.63
C ALA A 34 8.46 4.61 -1.30
N THR A 35 7.15 4.85 -1.23
CA THR A 35 6.55 5.49 -0.04
C THR A 35 6.48 4.55 1.17
N VAL A 36 7.05 4.98 2.28
CA VAL A 36 6.88 4.37 3.61
C VAL A 36 5.46 4.72 4.12
N PRO A 37 4.72 3.75 4.66
CA PRO A 37 3.28 3.84 4.93
C PRO A 37 2.93 4.58 6.24
N ARG A 38 1.66 4.97 6.40
CA ARG A 38 1.23 5.98 7.40
C ARG A 38 1.43 5.64 8.89
N LEU A 39 1.30 4.39 9.33
CA LEU A 39 1.67 4.01 10.71
C LEU A 39 3.20 3.89 10.94
N ALA A 40 4.07 4.26 9.98
CA ALA A 40 5.53 4.34 10.18
C ALA A 40 6.03 5.79 10.11
N LEU A 41 5.09 6.73 10.11
CA LEU A 41 5.33 8.15 10.23
C LEU A 41 5.22 8.52 11.71
N ASP A 42 6.01 9.47 12.18
CA ASP A 42 5.77 10.11 13.46
C ASP A 42 4.48 10.94 13.41
N VAL A 43 3.34 10.29 13.65
CA VAL A 43 2.03 10.93 13.65
C VAL A 43 1.90 12.01 14.74
N MET A 44 2.77 12.00 15.75
CA MET A 44 2.80 12.98 16.84
C MET A 44 3.63 14.21 16.44
N ALA A 45 4.82 14.03 15.84
CA ALA A 45 5.53 15.09 15.10
C ALA A 45 4.85 15.49 13.77
N CYS A 46 3.61 15.05 13.54
CA CYS A 46 2.76 15.43 12.42
C CYS A 46 3.35 15.05 11.05
N GLU A 47 4.05 13.93 11.01
CA GLU A 47 4.65 13.37 9.82
C GLU A 47 3.57 12.77 8.90
N VAL A 48 3.50 13.24 7.65
CA VAL A 48 2.41 12.92 6.70
C VAL A 48 2.82 12.02 5.54
N LEU A 49 4.12 11.90 5.25
CA LEU A 49 4.69 11.06 4.20
C LEU A 49 6.21 10.84 4.41
N ARG A 50 6.72 9.66 4.07
CA ARG A 50 8.12 9.19 4.23
C ARG A 50 8.46 8.33 3.00
N VAL A 51 9.65 8.38 2.38
CA VAL A 51 9.89 7.73 1.05
C VAL A 51 11.30 7.13 0.82
N LEU A 52 11.41 5.79 0.88
CA LEU A 52 12.59 4.95 0.61
C LEU A 52 13.27 5.23 -0.75
N GLN A 53 14.33 6.05 -0.79
CA GLN A 53 15.13 6.31 -1.99
C GLN A 53 16.17 5.22 -2.26
N LEU A 54 15.89 4.33 -3.20
CA LEU A 54 16.93 3.45 -3.75
C LEU A 54 18.06 4.30 -4.37
N THR A 55 19.31 3.91 -4.13
CA THR A 55 20.52 4.40 -4.81
C THR A 55 21.28 3.19 -5.39
N ASP A 56 22.51 3.36 -5.91
CA ASP A 56 23.30 2.22 -6.39
C ASP A 56 23.61 1.18 -5.30
N THR A 57 23.68 1.64 -4.05
CA THR A 57 24.20 0.87 -2.92
C THR A 57 23.40 1.02 -1.62
N PHE A 58 22.52 2.00 -1.51
CA PHE A 58 21.76 2.36 -0.28
C PHE A 58 20.25 2.53 -0.58
N LEU A 59 19.40 2.66 0.45
CA LEU A 59 17.93 2.67 0.31
C LEU A 59 17.26 3.57 1.39
N VAL A 60 16.85 4.80 1.06
CA VAL A 60 17.01 6.01 1.93
C VAL A 60 15.67 6.81 2.18
N PRO A 61 14.90 6.65 3.29
CA PRO A 61 13.48 7.16 3.54
C PRO A 61 12.79 8.52 4.11
N ILE A 62 13.27 9.76 4.45
CA ILE A 62 12.64 10.76 5.41
C ILE A 62 11.16 11.10 5.19
N SER A 63 10.54 11.17 6.37
CA SER A 63 9.61 12.17 6.89
C SER A 63 9.54 13.53 6.19
N TYR A 64 8.31 13.91 5.85
CA TYR A 64 7.79 15.27 5.90
C TYR A 64 6.89 15.43 7.11
N ALA A 65 7.25 16.34 8.01
CA ALA A 65 6.35 16.85 9.03
C ALA A 65 5.54 18.06 8.50
N VAL A 66 4.27 18.15 8.88
CA VAL A 66 3.48 19.39 8.82
C VAL A 66 3.73 20.14 10.13
N PRO A 67 4.37 21.33 10.13
CA PRO A 67 4.65 22.03 11.37
C PRO A 67 3.36 22.41 12.13
N ARG A 68 3.23 21.95 13.37
CA ARG A 68 2.13 22.29 14.29
C ARG A 68 2.67 22.97 15.55
N LYS A 69 1.81 23.72 16.25
CA LYS A 69 2.16 24.38 17.52
C LYS A 69 2.33 23.43 18.70
N SER A 70 1.74 22.23 18.60
CA SER A 70 1.92 21.12 19.53
C SER A 70 2.01 19.83 18.74
N THR A 71 3.01 19.03 19.09
CA THR A 71 3.21 17.64 18.67
C THR A 71 2.85 16.65 19.78
N GLN A 72 2.26 17.14 20.88
CA GLN A 72 1.81 16.33 22.03
C GLN A 72 0.37 15.83 21.89
N GLU A 73 -0.36 16.32 20.87
CA GLU A 73 -1.76 15.99 20.60
C GLU A 73 -1.87 15.38 19.19
N PHE A 74 -2.74 14.38 19.02
CA PHE A 74 -2.90 13.65 17.75
C PHE A 74 -3.81 14.41 16.78
N HIS A 75 -3.33 14.66 15.56
CA HIS A 75 -4.01 15.47 14.54
C HIS A 75 -4.92 14.61 13.65
N GLU A 76 -6.14 14.32 14.11
CA GLU A 76 -7.12 13.48 13.40
C GLU A 76 -7.42 13.95 11.96
N ASP A 77 -7.29 15.25 11.66
CA ASP A 77 -7.50 15.82 10.33
C ASP A 77 -6.45 15.36 9.29
N LEU A 78 -5.28 14.91 9.74
CA LEU A 78 -4.22 14.37 8.89
C LEU A 78 -4.32 12.84 8.73
N PHE A 79 -4.98 12.14 9.66
CA PHE A 79 -4.82 10.71 9.91
C PHE A 79 -6.15 9.93 10.09
N PRO A 80 -6.95 9.77 9.01
CA PRO A 80 -8.21 9.03 9.06
C PRO A 80 -8.03 7.52 9.25
N ASP A 81 -9.07 6.85 9.77
CA ASP A 81 -9.10 5.41 10.00
C ASP A 81 -8.99 4.61 8.68
N CYS A 82 -7.97 3.77 8.58
CA CYS A 82 -7.67 2.94 7.40
C CYS A 82 -8.38 1.58 7.50
N ALA A 83 -8.19 0.70 6.51
CA ALA A 83 -8.46 -0.74 6.67
C ALA A 83 -7.61 -1.36 7.79
N GLY A 84 -7.77 -2.66 8.06
CA GLY A 84 -7.07 -3.43 9.10
C GLY A 84 -6.11 -4.50 8.58
N THR A 85 -5.48 -5.23 9.51
CA THR A 85 -4.54 -6.34 9.26
C THR A 85 -5.17 -7.73 9.38
N LEU A 86 -6.39 -7.83 9.92
CA LEU A 86 -7.14 -9.08 10.05
C LEU A 86 -8.06 -9.29 8.83
N PRO A 87 -8.30 -10.55 8.41
CA PRO A 87 -9.32 -10.82 7.41
C PRO A 87 -10.71 -10.57 7.99
N ALA A 88 -11.65 -10.17 7.14
CA ALA A 88 -13.05 -10.04 7.53
C ALA A 88 -13.72 -11.42 7.72
N THR A 89 -13.24 -12.43 6.99
CA THR A 89 -13.87 -13.75 6.92
C THR A 89 -12.90 -14.80 6.35
N GLY A 90 -13.27 -16.08 6.46
CA GLY A 90 -12.51 -17.19 5.85
C GLY A 90 -12.99 -17.54 4.44
N ALA A 91 -12.17 -18.24 3.67
CA ALA A 91 -12.47 -18.62 2.28
C ALA A 91 -13.87 -19.27 2.12
N GLN A 92 -14.16 -20.30 2.93
CA GLN A 92 -15.43 -21.03 2.90
C GLN A 92 -16.66 -20.15 3.17
N ALA A 93 -16.56 -19.21 4.12
CA ALA A 93 -17.64 -18.29 4.44
C ALA A 93 -17.85 -17.25 3.32
N TRP A 94 -16.77 -16.74 2.73
CA TRP A 94 -16.84 -15.88 1.55
C TRP A 94 -17.48 -16.60 0.35
N TRP A 95 -17.13 -17.87 0.08
CA TRP A 95 -17.80 -18.69 -0.93
C TRP A 95 -19.29 -18.92 -0.62
N ALA A 96 -19.65 -19.11 0.64
CA ALA A 96 -21.03 -19.21 1.11
C ALA A 96 -21.83 -17.88 1.01
N GLY A 97 -21.20 -16.81 0.51
CA GLY A 97 -21.85 -15.52 0.25
C GLY A 97 -21.61 -14.47 1.33
N ASP A 98 -20.69 -14.70 2.28
CA ASP A 98 -20.32 -13.67 3.26
C ASP A 98 -19.78 -12.41 2.55
N ASN A 99 -20.16 -11.27 3.07
CA ASN A 99 -19.96 -9.94 2.51
C ASN A 99 -19.41 -8.94 3.54
N GLN A 100 -19.05 -9.42 4.74
CA GLN A 100 -18.27 -8.66 5.72
C GLN A 100 -17.01 -8.05 5.08
N GLN A 101 -16.54 -6.96 5.67
CA GLN A 101 -15.45 -6.13 5.16
C GLN A 101 -14.39 -5.98 6.25
N VAL A 102 -13.14 -5.77 5.85
CA VAL A 102 -12.03 -5.67 6.81
C VAL A 102 -12.30 -4.51 7.77
N GLY A 103 -12.23 -4.80 9.08
CA GLY A 103 -12.46 -3.82 10.13
C GLY A 103 -11.53 -2.61 9.98
N ARG A 104 -12.08 -1.40 10.16
CA ARG A 104 -11.25 -0.18 10.10
C ARG A 104 -10.46 0.02 11.38
N VAL A 105 -9.26 0.58 11.24
CA VAL A 105 -8.26 0.75 12.30
C VAL A 105 -7.81 2.19 12.37
N SER A 106 -7.85 2.77 13.57
CA SER A 106 -7.42 4.14 13.81
C SER A 106 -5.91 4.25 13.91
N LEU A 107 -5.33 5.29 13.31
CA LEU A 107 -3.88 5.54 13.36
C LEU A 107 -3.44 6.13 14.71
N HIS A 108 -4.39 6.61 15.53
CA HIS A 108 -4.16 7.18 16.86
C HIS A 108 -3.47 6.17 17.80
N PRO A 109 -2.29 6.45 18.37
CA PRO A 109 -1.49 5.48 19.14
C PRO A 109 -2.27 4.70 20.21
N ALA A 110 -3.03 5.40 21.06
CA ALA A 110 -3.83 4.79 22.14
C ALA A 110 -5.10 4.02 21.68
N ARG A 111 -5.40 3.93 20.37
CA ARG A 111 -6.58 3.24 19.81
C ARG A 111 -6.21 2.10 18.86
N ARG A 112 -4.94 1.66 18.83
CA ARG A 112 -4.45 0.63 17.90
C ARG A 112 -4.74 -0.80 18.42
N PRO A 113 -5.24 -1.72 17.57
CA PRO A 113 -5.30 -3.15 17.88
C PRO A 113 -3.91 -3.75 18.08
N THR A 114 -3.80 -4.72 18.98
CA THR A 114 -2.63 -5.60 19.14
C THR A 114 -2.86 -7.01 18.58
N GLU A 115 -4.02 -7.24 17.96
CA GLU A 115 -4.39 -8.54 17.40
C GLU A 115 -3.62 -8.84 16.11
N THR A 116 -3.12 -10.08 15.99
CA THR A 116 -2.40 -10.58 14.82
C THR A 116 -3.12 -11.80 14.25
N PHE A 117 -3.18 -11.90 12.92
CA PHE A 117 -3.80 -13.05 12.26
C PHE A 117 -2.83 -14.22 12.18
N CYS A 118 -3.23 -15.37 12.72
CA CYS A 118 -2.63 -16.66 12.39
C CYS A 118 -3.58 -17.41 11.46
N SER A 119 -3.16 -17.66 10.21
CA SER A 119 -3.93 -18.49 9.27
C SER A 119 -4.16 -19.90 9.87
N PRO A 120 -5.35 -20.50 9.68
CA PRO A 120 -5.64 -21.86 10.16
C PRO A 120 -4.66 -22.92 9.64
N LEU A 121 -4.01 -22.68 8.49
CA LEU A 121 -2.92 -23.52 7.96
C LEU A 121 -1.69 -23.59 8.90
N ILE A 122 -1.47 -22.58 9.75
CA ILE A 122 -0.34 -22.54 10.70
C ILE A 122 -0.58 -23.48 11.90
N ALA A 123 -1.85 -23.81 12.22
CA ALA A 123 -2.22 -24.56 13.42
C ALA A 123 -1.71 -26.01 13.46
N ALA A 124 -1.20 -26.54 12.34
CA ALA A 124 -0.61 -27.88 12.26
C ALA A 124 0.69 -28.07 13.06
N ALA A 125 1.29 -26.99 13.57
CA ALA A 125 2.53 -27.00 14.35
C ALA A 125 2.38 -26.43 15.78
N ALA A 126 1.23 -26.67 16.43
CA ALA A 126 1.09 -26.41 17.86
C ALA A 126 1.92 -27.41 18.69
N SER A 127 3.01 -26.94 19.31
CA SER A 127 3.85 -27.75 20.20
C SER A 127 3.05 -28.41 21.32
N THR A 128 3.41 -29.63 21.68
CA THR A 128 2.84 -30.33 22.85
C THR A 128 3.24 -29.61 24.14
N CYS A 129 2.39 -28.74 24.64
CA CYS A 129 2.46 -28.27 26.03
C CYS A 129 2.25 -29.48 26.95
N LEU A 130 3.32 -29.88 27.65
CA LEU A 130 3.22 -30.78 28.79
C LEU A 130 2.43 -30.07 29.91
N PRO A 131 1.57 -30.77 30.66
CA PRO A 131 0.96 -30.20 31.85
C PRO A 131 2.04 -29.95 32.92
N ASP A 132 1.97 -28.80 33.56
CA ASP A 132 2.87 -28.42 34.66
C ASP A 132 2.26 -28.91 35.99
N ASP A 133 2.80 -30.02 36.53
CA ASP A 133 2.38 -30.60 37.81
C ASP A 133 2.89 -29.75 38.99
N GLY A 134 2.22 -28.61 39.22
CA GLY A 134 2.44 -27.78 40.39
C GLY A 134 2.04 -28.51 41.69
N PRO A 135 2.93 -28.61 42.70
CA PRO A 135 2.63 -29.33 43.93
C PRO A 135 1.57 -28.60 44.77
N VAL A 136 0.56 -29.35 45.21
CA VAL A 136 -0.44 -28.87 46.19
C VAL A 136 0.20 -28.84 47.58
N ASP A 137 0.09 -27.71 48.28
CA ASP A 137 0.04 -27.72 49.75
C ASP A 137 -0.80 -26.56 50.32
N THR A 138 -1.05 -26.57 51.63
CA THR A 138 -2.37 -26.25 52.16
C THR A 138 -2.37 -25.29 53.37
N ASP A 139 -3.40 -24.42 53.40
CA ASP A 139 -4.04 -23.84 54.60
C ASP A 139 -3.19 -23.08 55.65
N ARG A 140 -3.41 -21.75 55.78
CA ARG A 140 -3.95 -21.15 57.03
C ARG A 140 -4.20 -19.63 57.01
N SER A 141 -5.10 -19.22 57.91
CA SER A 141 -5.52 -17.84 58.20
C SER A 141 -4.88 -17.25 59.47
N VAL A 142 -4.84 -15.91 59.61
CA VAL A 142 -5.28 -15.10 60.79
C VAL A 142 -5.01 -13.59 60.56
N SER A 143 -5.61 -12.71 61.37
CA SER A 143 -5.76 -11.26 61.18
C SER A 143 -4.93 -10.38 62.16
N THR A 144 -5.10 -9.04 62.08
CA THR A 144 -4.53 -7.94 62.91
C THR A 144 -3.08 -7.51 62.60
N GLY A 145 -2.66 -6.24 62.75
CA GLY A 145 -3.41 -5.00 63.05
C GLY A 145 -2.51 -3.76 63.34
N GLU A 146 -3.03 -2.55 63.10
CA GLU A 146 -2.58 -1.20 63.55
C GLU A 146 -1.15 -0.67 63.21
N GLY A 147 -0.99 0.68 63.12
CA GLY A 147 0.33 1.35 63.11
C GLY A 147 0.46 2.71 62.38
N SER A 148 0.57 3.81 63.13
CA SER A 148 0.88 5.20 62.71
C SER A 148 2.28 5.41 62.07
N GLY A 149 2.63 6.52 61.37
CA GLY A 149 1.92 7.78 61.08
C GLY A 149 2.91 8.93 60.68
N TYR A 150 2.46 10.20 60.75
CA TYR A 150 3.20 11.47 60.46
C TYR A 150 3.55 11.77 58.97
N SER A 151 3.65 13.01 58.47
CA SER A 151 3.04 14.32 58.86
C SER A 151 3.14 15.35 57.70
N SER A 152 2.16 16.26 57.61
CA SER A 152 1.97 17.33 56.59
C SER A 152 2.66 18.67 57.00
N PRO A 153 2.30 19.91 56.52
CA PRO A 153 1.55 20.38 55.33
C PRO A 153 2.16 21.67 54.65
N SER A 154 1.41 22.29 53.71
CA SER A 154 1.18 23.76 53.48
C SER A 154 1.43 24.23 52.03
N GLY A 155 0.66 25.13 51.40
CA GLY A 155 -0.63 25.79 51.71
C GLY A 155 -1.07 26.61 50.46
N SER A 156 -2.33 26.61 49.99
CA SER A 156 -3.56 27.25 50.52
C SER A 156 -3.77 28.72 50.09
N LEU A 157 -5.05 29.10 49.82
CA LEU A 157 -5.63 30.43 49.45
C LEU A 157 -5.79 30.70 47.94
N ALA A 158 -6.83 31.40 47.44
CA ALA A 158 -8.22 31.62 47.91
C ALA A 158 -9.09 32.20 46.75
N SER A 159 -10.41 32.01 46.78
CA SER A 159 -11.40 32.59 45.83
C SER A 159 -11.88 34.01 46.28
N PRO A 160 -12.71 34.78 45.52
CA PRO A 160 -14.14 34.42 45.29
C PRO A 160 -14.76 34.87 43.93
N SER A 161 -16.04 34.52 43.78
CA SER A 161 -16.92 34.67 42.60
C SER A 161 -17.49 36.07 42.36
N SER A 162 -18.11 36.30 41.19
CA SER A 162 -19.22 37.23 40.97
C SER A 162 -20.07 36.84 39.75
N ALA A 163 -21.36 37.20 39.77
CA ALA A 163 -22.31 37.10 38.64
C ALA A 163 -22.78 38.55 38.28
N ALA A 164 -23.72 38.85 37.35
CA ALA A 164 -24.71 38.05 36.64
C ALA A 164 -25.26 38.78 35.36
N THR A 165 -26.24 38.14 34.69
CA THR A 165 -27.38 38.75 33.94
C THR A 165 -27.16 39.65 32.70
N SER A 166 -27.45 39.08 31.54
CA SER A 166 -28.41 39.53 30.49
C SER A 166 -28.47 40.99 29.99
N LEU A 167 -28.62 41.15 28.66
CA LEU A 167 -29.85 41.68 28.05
C LEU A 167 -29.89 41.48 26.52
N SER A 168 -31.07 41.63 25.92
CA SER A 168 -31.32 41.49 24.47
C SER A 168 -32.13 42.69 23.92
N ALA A 169 -31.77 43.18 22.73
CA ALA A 169 -32.59 44.11 21.95
C ALA A 169 -32.08 44.21 20.49
N SER A 170 -32.99 44.51 19.57
CA SER A 170 -32.72 44.65 18.13
C SER A 170 -33.38 45.91 17.56
N THR A 171 -32.62 46.77 16.87
CA THR A 171 -33.13 47.76 15.89
C THR A 171 -31.96 48.34 15.10
N GLY A 172 -32.13 48.57 13.78
CA GLY A 172 -31.27 49.44 12.97
C GLY A 172 -31.85 50.86 12.83
N PRO A 173 -31.50 51.66 11.80
CA PRO A 173 -30.60 51.38 10.67
C PRO A 173 -29.59 52.53 10.34
N SER A 174 -28.98 52.48 9.14
CA SER A 174 -28.43 53.59 8.31
C SER A 174 -26.89 53.79 8.21
N SER A 175 -26.51 54.59 7.20
CA SER A 175 -25.15 55.02 6.77
C SER A 175 -24.09 53.93 6.59
N GLY A 176 -24.14 53.28 5.43
CA GLY A 176 -23.19 52.25 5.02
C GLY A 176 -21.79 52.72 4.59
N PHE A 177 -20.94 51.72 4.41
CA PHE A 177 -19.80 51.74 3.49
C PHE A 177 -19.98 50.58 2.50
N ALA A 178 -19.64 50.78 1.22
CA ALA A 178 -19.78 49.77 0.19
C ALA A 178 -18.57 48.83 0.16
N SER A 179 -18.82 47.51 0.17
CA SER A 179 -17.82 46.48 -0.13
C SER A 179 -18.17 45.78 -1.45
N SER A 180 -17.15 45.61 -2.31
CA SER A 180 -17.36 45.27 -3.72
C SER A 180 -17.80 43.81 -3.95
N PRO A 181 -18.71 43.53 -4.90
CA PRO A 181 -19.12 42.18 -5.26
C PRO A 181 -18.10 41.52 -6.20
N SER A 182 -16.94 41.07 -5.69
CA SER A 182 -15.88 40.46 -6.50
C SER A 182 -15.32 39.12 -6.00
N GLN A 183 -15.56 38.72 -4.74
CA GLN A 183 -14.97 37.48 -4.20
C GLN A 183 -15.68 36.16 -4.57
N LYS A 184 -16.71 36.19 -5.44
CA LYS A 184 -17.43 34.97 -5.89
C LYS A 184 -17.18 34.57 -7.36
N SER A 185 -16.34 35.30 -8.10
CA SER A 185 -16.19 35.11 -9.56
C SER A 185 -14.86 34.51 -10.04
N LEU A 186 -13.98 34.05 -9.15
CA LEU A 186 -12.68 33.45 -9.53
C LEU A 186 -12.62 31.92 -9.40
N GLN A 187 -13.47 31.31 -8.56
CA GLN A 187 -13.53 29.84 -8.44
C GLN A 187 -14.07 29.14 -9.71
N SER A 188 -14.73 29.87 -10.62
CA SER A 188 -15.31 29.30 -11.85
C SER A 188 -14.37 29.25 -13.06
N ILE A 189 -13.10 29.66 -12.92
CA ILE A 189 -12.18 29.85 -14.06
C ILE A 189 -11.07 28.77 -14.14
N LEU A 190 -10.63 28.21 -13.00
CA LEU A 190 -9.51 27.27 -12.94
C LEU A 190 -9.90 25.82 -12.65
N GLY A 191 -11.17 25.55 -12.38
CA GLY A 191 -11.67 24.21 -12.01
C GLY A 191 -11.25 23.75 -10.60
N PRO A 192 -11.63 22.53 -10.20
CA PRO A 192 -11.15 21.92 -8.96
C PRO A 192 -9.66 21.57 -9.06
N SER A 193 -8.95 21.67 -7.93
CA SER A 193 -7.55 21.23 -7.78
C SER A 193 -7.46 20.07 -6.78
N SER A 194 -6.49 19.18 -6.98
CA SER A 194 -6.22 18.07 -6.07
C SER A 194 -5.80 18.56 -4.68
N ARG A 195 -6.37 17.97 -3.63
CA ARG A 195 -5.96 18.20 -2.22
C ARG A 195 -4.55 17.67 -1.96
N PHE A 196 -4.13 16.69 -2.75
CA PHE A 196 -2.80 16.09 -2.72
C PHE A 196 -1.85 16.68 -3.77
N ARG A 197 -2.22 17.81 -4.42
CA ARG A 197 -1.37 18.44 -5.44
C ARG A 197 0.01 18.83 -4.91
N HIS A 198 0.11 19.07 -3.60
CA HIS A 198 1.33 19.42 -2.87
C HIS A 198 1.97 18.23 -2.12
N ALA A 199 1.57 16.98 -2.37
CA ALA A 199 2.24 15.80 -1.84
C ALA A 199 3.69 15.67 -2.37
N GLN A 200 4.58 15.04 -1.59
CA GLN A 200 6.02 15.15 -1.80
C GLN A 200 6.79 13.89 -1.30
N GLY A 201 8.01 13.59 -1.80
CA GLY A 201 8.81 12.41 -1.38
C GLY A 201 10.24 12.73 -0.93
N THR A 202 10.68 12.34 0.27
CA THR A 202 12.03 12.63 0.83
C THR A 202 12.65 11.44 1.60
N VAL A 203 13.90 11.58 2.06
CA VAL A 203 15.00 10.58 1.94
C VAL A 203 15.95 10.44 3.19
N LEU A 204 15.87 9.33 3.99
CA LEU A 204 16.09 9.26 5.48
C LEU A 204 17.57 9.23 5.82
N HIS A 205 17.83 9.47 7.11
CA HIS A 205 19.11 9.18 7.72
C HIS A 205 19.59 7.72 7.49
N ARG A 206 20.92 7.55 7.48
CA ARG A 206 21.64 6.46 6.81
C ARG A 206 21.75 5.14 7.57
N ASP A 207 21.34 5.17 8.82
CA ASP A 207 21.03 4.00 9.64
C ASP A 207 19.85 3.18 9.08
N THR A 208 18.77 3.82 8.64
CA THR A 208 17.50 3.17 8.25
C THR A 208 17.48 2.50 6.88
N HIS A 209 18.65 2.32 6.25
CA HIS A 209 18.76 1.82 4.87
C HIS A 209 19.17 0.37 4.82
N ILE A 210 18.61 -0.44 3.91
CA ILE A 210 19.20 -1.75 3.60
C ILE A 210 20.17 -1.59 2.42
N THR A 211 21.47 -1.79 2.67
CA THR A 211 22.56 -1.38 1.77
C THR A 211 23.47 -2.53 1.36
N ASN A 212 24.27 -2.37 0.30
CA ASN A 212 25.13 -3.42 -0.30
C ASN A 212 24.37 -4.65 -0.84
N LEU A 213 23.12 -4.46 -1.30
CA LEU A 213 22.36 -5.51 -1.97
C LEU A 213 22.99 -5.89 -3.32
N ARG A 214 23.11 -7.20 -3.60
CA ARG A 214 23.83 -7.74 -4.77
C ARG A 214 22.97 -8.67 -5.59
N GLY A 215 23.28 -8.76 -6.88
CA GLY A 215 22.64 -9.73 -7.79
C GLY A 215 21.13 -9.54 -7.92
N LEU A 216 20.63 -8.31 -8.04
CA LEU A 216 19.20 -8.06 -8.30
C LEU A 216 18.78 -8.57 -9.69
N SER A 217 17.61 -9.21 -9.79
CA SER A 217 17.03 -9.57 -11.10
C SER A 217 16.53 -8.32 -11.82
N LEU A 218 17.22 -7.94 -12.90
CA LEU A 218 16.84 -6.80 -13.75
C LEU A 218 15.83 -7.16 -14.84
N THR A 219 15.45 -8.44 -14.95
CA THR A 219 14.58 -8.98 -16.02
C THR A 219 13.31 -9.59 -15.43
N THR A 220 12.44 -8.75 -14.86
CA THR A 220 11.12 -9.18 -14.37
C THR A 220 10.02 -8.79 -15.38
N PRO A 221 8.97 -9.64 -15.59
CA PRO A 221 7.89 -9.38 -16.56
C PRO A 221 7.19 -8.02 -16.38
N GLY A 222 6.54 -7.50 -17.42
CA GLY A 222 5.77 -6.25 -17.33
C GLY A 222 4.51 -6.37 -16.46
N GLU A 223 3.98 -7.59 -16.39
CA GLU A 223 2.83 -8.05 -15.61
C GLU A 223 3.12 -8.20 -14.11
N SER A 224 4.40 -8.30 -13.73
CA SER A 224 4.86 -8.33 -12.35
C SER A 224 5.32 -6.95 -11.87
N ASP A 225 5.12 -6.66 -10.59
CA ASP A 225 5.58 -5.39 -9.98
C ASP A 225 7.10 -5.43 -9.69
N GLY A 226 7.70 -6.62 -9.78
CA GLY A 226 9.16 -6.87 -9.73
C GLY A 226 9.70 -7.24 -8.34
N PHE A 227 9.10 -6.69 -7.28
CA PHE A 227 9.37 -7.06 -5.88
C PHE A 227 8.14 -6.72 -5.02
N CYS A 228 8.05 -7.27 -3.80
CA CYS A 228 6.94 -6.97 -2.90
C CYS A 228 7.37 -6.86 -1.43
N ALA A 229 6.62 -6.11 -0.63
CA ALA A 229 6.95 -5.84 0.77
C ALA A 229 5.71 -5.90 1.68
N ASN A 230 5.94 -6.12 2.97
CA ASN A 230 4.96 -6.04 4.05
C ASN A 230 5.55 -5.26 5.24
N HIS A 231 4.85 -5.20 6.38
CA HIS A 231 5.27 -4.39 7.54
C HIS A 231 6.59 -4.79 8.19
N GLN A 232 7.00 -6.06 8.01
CA GLN A 232 8.23 -6.58 8.57
C GLN A 232 9.35 -6.61 7.53
N ARG A 233 9.01 -6.84 6.25
CA ARG A 233 9.93 -7.48 5.29
C ARG A 233 9.77 -7.03 3.85
N VAL A 234 10.86 -7.12 3.09
CA VAL A 234 10.90 -6.97 1.63
C VAL A 234 11.37 -8.29 1.00
N ALA A 235 10.68 -8.77 -0.04
CA ALA A 235 11.06 -9.93 -0.84
C ALA A 235 11.51 -9.48 -2.25
N LEU A 236 12.73 -9.86 -2.66
CA LEU A 236 13.43 -9.35 -3.84
C LEU A 236 14.02 -10.50 -4.68
N PRO A 237 13.54 -10.74 -5.91
CA PRO A 237 14.12 -11.74 -6.81
C PRO A 237 15.56 -11.42 -7.22
N LEU A 238 16.44 -12.42 -7.14
CA LEU A 238 17.86 -12.31 -7.46
C LEU A 238 18.21 -12.91 -8.83
N LEU A 239 19.12 -12.26 -9.55
CA LEU A 239 19.77 -12.74 -10.76
C LEU A 239 20.68 -13.93 -10.43
N SER A 240 20.05 -15.10 -10.36
CA SER A 240 20.62 -16.35 -9.84
C SER A 240 20.07 -17.54 -10.62
N ALA A 241 20.88 -18.59 -10.78
CA ALA A 241 20.38 -19.86 -11.27
C ALA A 241 19.38 -20.43 -10.25
N GLY A 242 18.19 -20.83 -10.72
CA GLY A 242 17.12 -21.30 -9.84
C GLY A 242 16.31 -20.20 -9.14
N GLY A 243 16.46 -18.92 -9.51
CA GLY A 243 15.54 -17.85 -9.11
C GLY A 243 15.41 -17.65 -7.60
N GLN A 244 16.54 -17.48 -6.91
CA GLN A 244 16.57 -17.16 -5.48
C GLN A 244 15.86 -15.84 -5.19
N ILE A 245 15.29 -15.71 -4.00
CA ILE A 245 14.65 -14.49 -3.50
C ILE A 245 15.33 -14.11 -2.18
N ALA A 246 15.90 -12.90 -2.09
CA ALA A 246 16.31 -12.33 -0.81
C ALA A 246 15.07 -11.89 -0.03
N VAL A 247 15.02 -12.19 1.27
CA VAL A 247 14.03 -11.63 2.19
C VAL A 247 14.79 -10.81 3.24
N LEU A 248 14.45 -9.53 3.35
CA LEU A 248 15.18 -8.54 4.13
C LEU A 248 14.25 -7.92 5.17
N GLU A 249 14.63 -7.94 6.44
CA GLU A 249 13.84 -7.35 7.54
C GLU A 249 13.99 -5.82 7.54
N LEU A 250 12.87 -5.10 7.53
CA LEU A 250 12.81 -3.63 7.62
C LEU A 250 13.31 -3.12 8.99
N SER A 251 13.17 -3.92 10.05
CA SER A 251 13.72 -3.66 11.39
C SER A 251 15.21 -3.98 11.54
N LYS A 252 15.88 -4.43 10.46
CA LYS A 252 17.34 -4.66 10.44
C LYS A 252 18.01 -3.89 9.31
N PRO A 253 17.88 -2.55 9.31
CA PRO A 253 18.61 -1.75 8.35
C PRO A 253 20.11 -1.70 8.71
N GLY A 254 20.92 -1.31 7.74
CA GLY A 254 22.38 -1.30 7.78
C GLY A 254 22.99 -1.83 6.48
N ARG A 255 24.27 -2.21 6.54
CA ARG A 255 24.99 -2.80 5.40
C ARG A 255 24.91 -4.32 5.43
N LEU A 256 24.26 -4.88 4.41
CA LEU A 256 24.27 -6.32 4.16
C LEU A 256 25.73 -6.80 4.01
N PRO A 257 26.05 -8.01 4.50
CA PRO A 257 27.41 -8.52 4.47
C PRO A 257 27.93 -8.69 3.04
N ASP A 258 29.26 -8.81 2.89
CA ASP A 258 29.88 -9.09 1.60
C ASP A 258 29.73 -10.56 1.16
N THR A 259 29.34 -11.44 2.08
CA THR A 259 28.94 -12.84 1.83
C THR A 259 27.54 -12.92 1.22
N ALA A 260 27.12 -14.12 0.80
CA ALA A 260 25.71 -14.36 0.49
C ALA A 260 24.83 -14.08 1.72
N VAL A 261 23.65 -13.52 1.48
CA VAL A 261 22.56 -13.44 2.46
C VAL A 261 21.69 -14.71 2.38
N PRO A 262 20.98 -15.10 3.45
CA PRO A 262 19.96 -16.14 3.38
C PRO A 262 18.86 -15.83 2.35
N THR A 263 18.36 -16.85 1.66
CA THR A 263 17.38 -16.70 0.56
C THR A 263 16.26 -17.73 0.62
N ILE A 264 15.18 -17.50 -0.12
CA ILE A 264 14.27 -18.56 -0.58
C ILE A 264 14.80 -19.11 -1.90
N GLN A 265 14.99 -20.42 -2.01
CA GLN A 265 15.43 -21.10 -3.23
C GLN A 265 14.22 -21.61 -4.03
N ASN A 266 13.63 -20.73 -4.84
CA ASN A 266 12.45 -21.05 -5.66
C ASN A 266 12.70 -22.22 -6.65
N SER A 267 13.97 -22.51 -6.95
CA SER A 267 14.50 -23.52 -7.88
C SER A 267 14.13 -23.32 -9.35
N VAL A 268 13.34 -22.30 -9.67
CA VAL A 268 12.96 -21.84 -11.01
C VAL A 268 12.87 -20.32 -11.02
N ALA A 269 13.00 -19.70 -12.20
CA ALA A 269 12.84 -18.25 -12.34
C ALA A 269 11.48 -17.77 -11.80
N VAL A 270 11.50 -16.61 -11.14
CA VAL A 270 10.32 -15.99 -10.52
C VAL A 270 9.62 -15.13 -11.56
N ALA A 271 8.37 -15.45 -11.85
CA ALA A 271 7.53 -14.66 -12.75
C ALA A 271 6.85 -13.50 -12.02
N ASP A 272 6.30 -13.75 -10.82
CA ASP A 272 5.70 -12.74 -9.94
C ASP A 272 5.70 -13.22 -8.47
N LEU A 273 5.53 -12.31 -7.52
CA LEU A 273 5.53 -12.61 -6.07
C LEU A 273 4.61 -11.67 -5.29
N SER A 274 3.97 -12.19 -4.24
CA SER A 274 3.00 -11.45 -3.41
C SER A 274 3.05 -11.91 -1.96
N TRP A 275 3.04 -10.97 -1.00
CA TRP A 275 2.85 -11.30 0.41
C TRP A 275 1.37 -11.51 0.72
N ASP A 276 1.07 -12.43 1.62
CA ASP A 276 -0.28 -12.59 2.16
C ASP A 276 -0.71 -11.29 2.89
N PRO A 277 -1.91 -10.74 2.61
CA PRO A 277 -2.35 -9.48 3.18
C PRO A 277 -2.66 -9.56 4.67
N PHE A 278 -2.76 -10.77 5.22
CA PHE A 278 -3.10 -11.03 6.62
C PHE A 278 -1.95 -11.75 7.37
N ASP A 279 -1.17 -12.61 6.70
CA ASP A 279 0.00 -13.29 7.29
C ASP A 279 1.34 -12.70 6.80
N PRO A 280 2.04 -11.85 7.58
CA PRO A 280 3.32 -11.24 7.18
C PRO A 280 4.48 -12.25 7.04
N ARG A 281 4.29 -13.52 7.41
CA ARG A 281 5.27 -14.60 7.24
C ARG A 281 5.02 -15.43 5.98
N ARG A 282 3.89 -15.28 5.28
CA ARG A 282 3.58 -16.04 4.05
C ARG A 282 3.86 -15.24 2.78
N LEU A 283 4.75 -15.77 1.94
CA LEU A 283 5.03 -15.27 0.59
C LEU A 283 4.52 -16.28 -0.44
N ALA A 284 3.64 -15.86 -1.35
CA ALA A 284 3.31 -16.61 -2.56
C ALA A 284 4.27 -16.22 -3.70
N VAL A 285 4.79 -17.21 -4.42
CA VAL A 285 5.76 -17.02 -5.51
C VAL A 285 5.31 -17.82 -6.74
N ALA A 286 5.08 -17.13 -7.84
CA ALA A 286 4.81 -17.75 -9.14
C ALA A 286 6.12 -18.09 -9.86
N GLY A 287 6.33 -19.37 -10.17
CA GLY A 287 7.43 -19.81 -11.01
C GLY A 287 7.08 -19.78 -12.50
N GLU A 288 8.09 -19.67 -13.36
CA GLU A 288 7.92 -19.90 -14.79
C GLU A 288 7.52 -21.35 -15.13
N ASP A 289 7.63 -22.28 -14.18
CA ASP A 289 7.27 -23.70 -14.32
C ASP A 289 5.77 -24.02 -14.07
N ALA A 290 4.90 -23.03 -14.31
CA ALA A 290 3.44 -23.08 -14.15
C ALA A 290 2.92 -23.40 -12.73
N LYS A 291 3.74 -23.21 -11.68
CA LYS A 291 3.39 -23.51 -10.27
C LYS A 291 3.49 -22.27 -9.39
N ILE A 292 2.63 -22.22 -8.37
CA ILE A 292 2.73 -21.23 -7.30
C ILE A 292 3.23 -21.95 -6.05
N ARG A 293 4.28 -21.42 -5.42
CA ARG A 293 4.86 -21.94 -4.18
C ARG A 293 4.51 -20.99 -3.03
N LEU A 294 3.99 -21.53 -1.93
CA LEU A 294 3.81 -20.78 -0.69
C LEU A 294 5.03 -20.99 0.20
N TRP A 295 5.63 -19.91 0.70
CA TRP A 295 6.81 -19.94 1.54
C TRP A 295 6.52 -19.32 2.90
N ARG A 296 6.95 -19.99 3.98
CA ARG A 296 6.89 -19.45 5.34
C ARG A 296 8.26 -18.91 5.75
N VAL A 297 8.32 -17.61 5.98
CA VAL A 297 9.53 -16.94 6.50
C VAL A 297 9.52 -17.01 8.02
N PRO A 298 10.61 -17.49 8.68
CA PRO A 298 10.66 -17.57 10.14
C PRO A 298 10.56 -16.22 10.84
N GLU A 299 10.19 -16.25 12.11
CA GLU A 299 10.12 -15.06 12.96
C GLU A 299 11.49 -14.40 13.10
N GLY A 300 11.55 -13.07 12.98
CA GLY A 300 12.80 -12.31 13.05
C GLY A 300 13.78 -12.48 11.86
N GLY A 301 13.52 -13.38 10.90
CA GLY A 301 14.23 -13.41 9.61
C GLY A 301 14.52 -14.79 9.04
N LEU A 302 15.03 -14.80 7.80
CA LEU A 302 15.79 -15.94 7.28
C LEU A 302 17.15 -16.00 8.00
N GLN A 303 17.47 -17.15 8.59
CA GLN A 303 18.82 -17.45 9.12
C GLN A 303 19.60 -18.30 8.11
N ASP A 304 18.93 -19.28 7.50
CA ASP A 304 19.44 -20.18 6.46
C ASP A 304 18.62 -20.05 5.17
N THR A 305 19.09 -20.67 4.09
CA THR A 305 18.35 -20.71 2.82
C THR A 305 17.20 -21.71 2.88
N LEU A 306 15.96 -21.24 2.71
CA LEU A 306 14.77 -22.10 2.61
C LEU A 306 14.75 -22.80 1.26
N GLN A 307 14.72 -24.13 1.29
CA GLN A 307 14.73 -24.97 0.08
C GLN A 307 13.36 -25.61 -0.20
N GLU A 308 12.50 -25.76 0.82
CA GLU A 308 11.19 -26.40 0.71
C GLU A 308 10.06 -25.40 1.02
N PRO A 309 9.01 -25.30 0.17
CA PRO A 309 7.84 -24.46 0.39
C PRO A 309 6.79 -25.13 1.30
N GLU A 310 5.99 -24.33 2.01
CA GLU A 310 4.81 -24.75 2.81
C GLU A 310 3.78 -25.50 1.94
N ALA A 311 3.59 -25.08 0.69
CA ALA A 311 2.73 -25.75 -0.28
C ALA A 311 3.14 -25.44 -1.73
N VAL A 312 2.70 -26.28 -2.68
CA VAL A 312 2.89 -26.06 -4.13
C VAL A 312 1.57 -26.25 -4.87
N LEU A 313 0.94 -25.14 -5.26
CA LEU A 313 -0.28 -25.13 -6.05
C LEU A 313 0.03 -25.49 -7.52
N ARG A 314 -0.84 -26.30 -8.13
CA ARG A 314 -0.67 -26.87 -9.48
C ARG A 314 -2.02 -26.87 -10.19
N GLY A 315 -2.05 -26.44 -11.45
CA GLY A 315 -3.27 -26.42 -12.27
C GLY A 315 -3.08 -25.70 -13.60
N HIS A 316 -2.42 -24.52 -13.56
CA HIS A 316 -1.94 -23.86 -14.78
C HIS A 316 -1.02 -24.79 -15.59
N THR A 317 -1.15 -24.74 -16.91
CA THR A 317 -0.33 -25.55 -17.84
C THR A 317 0.86 -24.78 -18.41
N GLU A 318 0.85 -23.45 -18.31
CA GLU A 318 1.83 -22.54 -18.90
C GLU A 318 2.28 -21.46 -17.91
N LYS A 319 3.33 -20.71 -18.28
CA LYS A 319 3.92 -19.65 -17.45
C LYS A 319 2.87 -18.71 -16.85
N ILE A 320 2.92 -18.55 -15.53
CA ILE A 320 2.09 -17.61 -14.77
C ILE A 320 2.62 -16.18 -14.97
N TYR A 321 1.73 -15.20 -15.12
CA TYR A 321 2.06 -13.79 -15.33
C TYR A 321 1.95 -12.94 -14.06
N SER A 322 0.92 -13.17 -13.25
CA SER A 322 0.69 -12.41 -12.02
C SER A 322 -0.05 -13.21 -10.97
N ILE A 323 0.18 -12.91 -9.69
CA ILE A 323 -0.54 -13.51 -8.55
C ILE A 323 -0.96 -12.45 -7.52
N ARG A 324 -2.21 -12.44 -7.08
CA ARG A 324 -2.69 -11.51 -6.04
C ARG A 324 -3.55 -12.25 -5.02
N PHE A 325 -3.31 -11.99 -3.75
CA PHE A 325 -4.22 -12.44 -2.69
C PHE A 325 -5.54 -11.66 -2.74
N HIS A 326 -6.58 -12.28 -2.22
CA HIS A 326 -7.89 -11.66 -2.07
C HIS A 326 -7.88 -10.65 -0.90
N PRO A 327 -8.45 -9.43 -1.05
CA PRO A 327 -8.21 -8.33 -0.12
C PRO A 327 -9.07 -8.35 1.16
N VAL A 328 -10.05 -9.26 1.27
CA VAL A 328 -11.04 -9.25 2.36
C VAL A 328 -11.12 -10.56 3.15
N ALA A 329 -11.20 -11.69 2.45
CA ALA A 329 -11.22 -13.03 3.04
C ALA A 329 -9.83 -13.68 2.97
N ALA A 330 -9.44 -14.36 4.05
CA ALA A 330 -8.16 -15.08 4.13
C ALA A 330 -8.11 -16.34 3.26
N ASP A 331 -6.88 -16.79 2.99
CA ASP A 331 -6.56 -18.06 2.33
C ASP A 331 -7.20 -18.22 0.92
N ILE A 332 -7.48 -17.11 0.22
CA ILE A 332 -7.82 -17.07 -1.22
C ILE A 332 -6.74 -16.31 -2.00
N LEU A 333 -6.30 -16.91 -3.11
CA LEU A 333 -5.35 -16.35 -4.09
C LEU A 333 -5.95 -16.38 -5.49
N VAL A 334 -5.57 -15.43 -6.37
CA VAL A 334 -5.87 -15.48 -7.82
C VAL A 334 -4.59 -15.38 -8.64
N SER A 335 -4.56 -16.01 -9.82
CA SER A 335 -3.44 -16.00 -10.77
C SER A 335 -3.88 -15.88 -12.22
N SER A 336 -3.06 -15.27 -13.08
CA SER A 336 -3.20 -15.32 -14.54
C SER A 336 -2.03 -16.06 -15.19
N SER A 337 -2.25 -16.70 -16.35
CA SER A 337 -1.21 -17.45 -17.08
C SER A 337 -1.28 -17.26 -18.59
N TYR A 338 -0.22 -17.67 -19.27
CA TYR A 338 -0.15 -17.87 -20.72
C TYR A 338 -1.00 -19.06 -21.21
N ASP A 339 -1.65 -19.82 -20.32
CA ASP A 339 -2.72 -20.77 -20.69
C ASP A 339 -4.07 -20.08 -20.98
N MET A 340 -4.11 -18.74 -21.00
CA MET A 340 -5.28 -17.88 -21.21
C MET A 340 -6.35 -17.98 -20.10
N THR A 341 -6.07 -18.64 -18.98
CA THR A 341 -6.99 -18.74 -17.85
C THR A 341 -6.62 -17.79 -16.71
N VAL A 342 -7.61 -17.44 -15.90
CA VAL A 342 -7.42 -16.82 -14.58
C VAL A 342 -7.98 -17.75 -13.52
N ARG A 343 -7.14 -18.20 -12.59
CA ARG A 343 -7.50 -19.27 -11.63
C ARG A 343 -7.56 -18.74 -10.22
N ILE A 344 -8.58 -19.16 -9.46
CA ILE A 344 -8.75 -18.84 -8.05
C ILE A 344 -8.46 -20.11 -7.24
N TRP A 345 -7.66 -19.94 -6.18
CA TRP A 345 -7.15 -21.00 -5.33
C TRP A 345 -7.65 -20.81 -3.90
N GLU A 346 -8.06 -21.90 -3.26
CA GLU A 346 -8.30 -21.93 -1.82
C GLU A 346 -7.09 -22.60 -1.16
N LEU A 347 -6.29 -21.82 -0.45
CA LEU A 347 -5.02 -22.27 0.11
C LEU A 347 -5.25 -23.35 1.19
N GLY A 348 -6.35 -23.24 1.94
CA GLY A 348 -6.80 -24.26 2.91
C GLY A 348 -7.08 -25.63 2.28
N ALA A 349 -7.46 -25.68 1.01
CA ALA A 349 -7.69 -26.92 0.26
C ALA A 349 -6.50 -27.31 -0.64
N GLY A 350 -5.45 -26.49 -0.71
CA GLY A 350 -4.25 -26.74 -1.54
C GLY A 350 -4.49 -26.76 -3.05
N GLN A 351 -5.66 -26.35 -3.53
CA GLN A 351 -6.12 -26.58 -4.91
C GLN A 351 -6.81 -25.36 -5.55
N GLU A 352 -6.95 -25.43 -6.87
CA GLU A 352 -7.82 -24.55 -7.64
C GLU A 352 -9.29 -24.83 -7.31
N VAL A 353 -10.09 -23.77 -7.15
CA VAL A 353 -11.53 -23.85 -6.87
C VAL A 353 -12.38 -23.20 -7.97
N LEU A 354 -11.82 -22.29 -8.78
CA LEU A 354 -12.45 -21.80 -10.01
C LEU A 354 -11.43 -21.52 -11.12
N CYS A 355 -11.80 -21.88 -12.34
CA CYS A 355 -11.12 -21.49 -13.57
C CYS A 355 -11.98 -20.46 -14.32
N LEU A 356 -11.58 -19.19 -14.33
CA LEU A 356 -12.23 -18.12 -15.10
C LEU A 356 -11.77 -18.15 -16.56
N GLN A 357 -12.70 -17.90 -17.46
CA GLN A 357 -12.57 -18.14 -18.90
C GLN A 357 -12.91 -16.87 -19.72
N GLY A 358 -12.58 -16.90 -21.02
CA GLY A 358 -13.03 -15.90 -22.00
C GLY A 358 -11.92 -15.06 -22.65
N HIS A 359 -10.69 -15.08 -22.11
CA HIS A 359 -9.52 -14.45 -22.73
C HIS A 359 -9.04 -15.26 -23.95
N THR A 360 -8.62 -14.57 -25.00
CA THR A 360 -8.12 -15.22 -26.24
C THR A 360 -6.69 -14.80 -26.62
N ASP A 361 -6.06 -13.94 -25.83
CA ASP A 361 -4.64 -13.57 -25.90
C ASP A 361 -4.15 -13.18 -24.49
N GLN A 362 -2.83 -13.00 -24.34
CA GLN A 362 -2.08 -12.71 -23.11
C GLN A 362 -2.80 -11.77 -22.12
N ILE A 363 -3.01 -12.26 -20.90
CA ILE A 363 -3.59 -11.50 -19.79
C ILE A 363 -2.50 -10.62 -19.17
N PHE A 364 -2.55 -9.31 -19.44
CA PHE A 364 -1.55 -8.36 -18.96
C PHE A 364 -1.70 -8.01 -17.47
N SER A 365 -2.92 -8.08 -16.93
CA SER A 365 -3.20 -7.62 -15.55
C SER A 365 -4.52 -8.16 -15.02
N LEU A 366 -4.57 -8.40 -13.71
CA LEU A 366 -5.77 -8.64 -12.91
C LEU A 366 -5.79 -7.75 -11.66
N ALA A 367 -6.97 -7.50 -11.09
CA ALA A 367 -7.15 -6.91 -9.77
C ALA A 367 -8.49 -7.31 -9.13
N TRP A 368 -8.46 -7.65 -7.85
CA TRP A 368 -9.66 -7.77 -7.01
C TRP A 368 -10.25 -6.39 -6.72
N SER A 369 -11.58 -6.30 -6.64
CA SER A 369 -12.26 -5.11 -6.11
C SER A 369 -11.93 -4.93 -4.62
N PRO A 370 -12.04 -3.69 -4.07
CA PRO A 370 -11.74 -3.44 -2.66
C PRO A 370 -12.62 -4.27 -1.71
N ASP A 371 -13.87 -4.52 -2.11
CA ASP A 371 -14.83 -5.36 -1.38
C ASP A 371 -14.61 -6.87 -1.54
N GLY A 372 -13.63 -7.27 -2.36
CA GLY A 372 -13.30 -8.65 -2.72
C GLY A 372 -14.29 -9.34 -3.67
N ARG A 373 -15.46 -8.76 -3.93
CA ARG A 373 -16.57 -9.48 -4.59
C ARG A 373 -16.39 -9.68 -6.10
N LYS A 374 -15.49 -8.91 -6.73
CA LYS A 374 -15.31 -8.82 -8.17
C LYS A 374 -13.84 -8.93 -8.56
N LEU A 375 -13.59 -9.43 -9.77
CA LEU A 375 -12.27 -9.44 -10.38
C LEU A 375 -12.31 -8.73 -11.74
N ALA A 376 -11.44 -7.75 -11.93
CA ALA A 376 -11.19 -7.10 -13.20
C ALA A 376 -9.93 -7.67 -13.86
N THR A 377 -9.92 -7.76 -15.19
CA THR A 377 -8.77 -8.24 -15.98
C THR A 377 -8.62 -7.46 -17.28
N ALA A 378 -7.39 -7.34 -17.79
CA ALA A 378 -7.06 -6.77 -19.09
C ALA A 378 -6.24 -7.76 -19.93
N SER A 379 -6.56 -7.90 -21.21
CA SER A 379 -5.86 -8.79 -22.14
C SER A 379 -5.45 -8.10 -23.45
N LYS A 380 -4.41 -8.65 -24.08
CA LYS A 380 -3.91 -8.35 -25.42
C LYS A 380 -4.93 -8.59 -26.55
N ASP A 381 -6.04 -9.31 -26.26
CA ASP A 381 -7.19 -9.44 -27.16
C ASP A 381 -8.05 -8.16 -27.27
N GLY A 382 -7.61 -7.07 -26.63
CA GLY A 382 -8.25 -5.77 -26.67
C GLY A 382 -9.46 -5.65 -25.74
N ARG A 383 -9.65 -6.57 -24.80
CA ARG A 383 -10.76 -6.54 -23.84
C ARG A 383 -10.34 -6.27 -22.41
N LEU A 384 -11.17 -5.46 -21.75
CA LEU A 384 -11.33 -5.48 -20.30
C LEU A 384 -12.48 -6.42 -19.97
N ARG A 385 -12.32 -7.25 -18.93
CA ARG A 385 -13.36 -8.18 -18.47
C ARG A 385 -13.58 -8.06 -16.97
N LEU A 386 -14.85 -8.08 -16.57
CA LEU A 386 -15.30 -8.08 -15.17
C LEU A 386 -15.99 -9.41 -14.84
N TYR A 387 -15.59 -10.01 -13.72
CA TYR A 387 -16.18 -11.23 -13.16
C TYR A 387 -16.74 -10.96 -11.76
N GLU A 388 -17.84 -11.61 -11.41
CA GLU A 388 -18.28 -11.86 -10.02
C GLU A 388 -18.06 -13.37 -9.75
N PRO A 389 -16.88 -13.81 -9.27
CA PRO A 389 -16.47 -15.21 -9.36
C PRO A 389 -17.41 -16.19 -8.66
N ARG A 390 -18.02 -15.78 -7.55
CA ARG A 390 -19.02 -16.56 -6.78
C ARG A 390 -20.32 -16.85 -7.55
N ARG A 391 -20.49 -16.31 -8.76
CA ARG A 391 -21.68 -16.47 -9.62
C ARG A 391 -21.38 -17.11 -10.98
N SER A 392 -20.17 -16.94 -11.51
CA SER A 392 -19.85 -17.28 -12.90
C SER A 392 -18.34 -17.38 -13.13
N THR A 393 -17.93 -18.39 -13.91
CA THR A 393 -16.58 -18.49 -14.51
C THR A 393 -16.44 -17.68 -15.81
N GLN A 394 -17.56 -17.27 -16.40
CA GLN A 394 -17.63 -16.41 -17.60
C GLN A 394 -17.72 -14.93 -17.20
N PRO A 395 -17.22 -14.00 -18.02
CA PRO A 395 -17.29 -12.57 -17.73
C PRO A 395 -18.73 -12.07 -17.67
N GLN A 396 -19.03 -11.27 -16.65
CA GLN A 396 -20.31 -10.59 -16.45
C GLN A 396 -20.42 -9.33 -17.32
N GLN A 397 -19.29 -8.66 -17.56
CA GLN A 397 -19.17 -7.57 -18.53
C GLN A 397 -17.83 -7.65 -19.26
N GLU A 398 -17.84 -7.18 -20.51
CA GLU A 398 -16.66 -6.95 -21.33
C GLU A 398 -16.72 -5.55 -21.94
N GLY A 399 -15.55 -4.95 -22.18
CA GLY A 399 -15.40 -3.62 -22.77
C GLY A 399 -14.13 -3.49 -23.60
N PRO A 400 -13.95 -2.42 -24.38
CA PRO A 400 -12.70 -2.15 -25.09
C PRO A 400 -11.59 -1.78 -24.10
N GLY A 401 -10.45 -2.44 -24.18
CA GLY A 401 -9.22 -2.05 -23.50
C GLY A 401 -8.41 -1.00 -24.28
N PRO A 402 -7.17 -0.69 -23.84
CA PRO A 402 -6.25 0.16 -24.58
C PRO A 402 -5.92 -0.42 -25.96
N GLU A 403 -5.85 0.43 -26.99
CA GLU A 403 -5.66 0.01 -28.38
C GLU A 403 -4.27 -0.56 -28.66
N GLY A 404 -3.24 -0.14 -27.91
CA GLY A 404 -1.86 -0.52 -28.13
C GLY A 404 -1.52 -1.85 -27.44
N GLY A 405 -1.32 -2.91 -28.23
CA GLY A 405 -0.98 -4.26 -27.78
C GLY A 405 0.40 -4.46 -27.12
N ARG A 406 0.98 -3.41 -26.51
CA ARG A 406 2.29 -3.41 -25.84
C ARG A 406 2.21 -3.75 -24.35
N GLY A 407 1.02 -3.76 -23.76
CA GLY A 407 0.78 -4.06 -22.34
C GLY A 407 -0.23 -3.10 -21.71
N ALA A 408 -0.90 -3.56 -20.65
CA ALA A 408 -1.81 -2.75 -19.84
C ALA A 408 -1.75 -3.19 -18.37
N ARG A 409 -2.00 -2.28 -17.43
CA ARG A 409 -2.23 -2.60 -16.02
C ARG A 409 -3.54 -1.97 -15.56
N LEU A 410 -4.24 -2.60 -14.62
CA LEU A 410 -5.44 -2.03 -14.03
C LEU A 410 -5.44 -2.09 -12.50
N VAL A 411 -6.15 -1.13 -11.91
CA VAL A 411 -6.52 -1.09 -10.49
C VAL A 411 -7.95 -0.60 -10.36
N TRP A 412 -8.60 -1.01 -9.27
CA TRP A 412 -9.88 -0.43 -8.88
C TRP A 412 -9.65 0.93 -8.21
N VAL A 413 -10.55 1.87 -8.46
CA VAL A 413 -10.47 3.23 -7.92
C VAL A 413 -11.84 3.74 -7.46
N CYS A 414 -11.86 4.82 -6.69
CA CYS A 414 -13.04 5.50 -6.17
C CYS A 414 -14.02 4.52 -5.48
N GLY A 415 -13.53 3.82 -4.44
CA GLY A 415 -14.33 2.87 -3.65
C GLY A 415 -14.68 1.54 -4.36
N GLY A 416 -14.24 1.34 -5.61
CA GLY A 416 -14.52 0.12 -6.38
C GLY A 416 -15.64 0.26 -7.41
N ASP A 417 -16.19 1.46 -7.65
CA ASP A 417 -17.15 1.68 -8.74
C ASP A 417 -16.48 1.89 -10.11
N PHE A 418 -15.17 2.13 -10.13
CA PHE A 418 -14.40 2.49 -11.32
C PHE A 418 -13.13 1.63 -11.46
N LEU A 419 -12.67 1.47 -12.70
CA LEU A 419 -11.36 0.91 -13.04
C LEU A 419 -10.48 2.00 -13.66
N LEU A 420 -9.28 2.17 -13.13
CA LEU A 420 -8.21 2.90 -13.79
C LEU A 420 -7.33 1.90 -14.53
N VAL A 421 -7.20 2.08 -15.84
CA VAL A 421 -6.37 1.25 -16.72
C VAL A 421 -5.25 2.10 -17.29
N SER A 422 -4.00 1.73 -17.05
CA SER A 422 -2.86 2.22 -17.80
C SER A 422 -2.61 1.34 -19.02
N GLY A 423 -2.14 1.93 -20.11
CA GLY A 423 -1.80 1.19 -21.32
C GLY A 423 -1.24 2.09 -22.42
N PHE A 424 -1.34 1.64 -23.66
CA PHE A 424 -0.83 2.34 -24.84
C PHE A 424 -1.93 2.59 -25.88
N ASP A 425 -1.69 3.54 -26.77
CA ASP A 425 -2.43 3.69 -28.03
C ASP A 425 -1.70 3.05 -29.23
N GLY A 426 -2.31 3.12 -30.42
CA GLY A 426 -1.70 2.67 -31.67
C GLY A 426 -0.42 3.41 -32.11
N ARG A 427 -0.02 4.48 -31.42
CA ARG A 427 1.21 5.26 -31.64
C ARG A 427 2.26 5.04 -30.54
N SER A 428 2.00 4.16 -29.58
CA SER A 428 2.80 3.93 -28.36
C SER A 428 2.88 5.13 -27.39
N GLU A 429 1.93 6.06 -27.45
CA GLU A 429 1.68 7.00 -26.36
C GLU A 429 1.12 6.23 -25.15
N ARG A 430 1.66 6.50 -23.96
CA ARG A 430 1.17 5.96 -22.69
C ARG A 430 -0.04 6.75 -22.24
N ARG A 431 -1.11 6.03 -21.91
CA ARG A 431 -2.40 6.60 -21.50
C ARG A 431 -2.84 6.02 -20.15
N ILE A 432 -3.60 6.82 -19.41
CA ILE A 432 -4.52 6.32 -18.38
C ILE A 432 -5.97 6.53 -18.82
N LEU A 433 -6.80 5.55 -18.54
CA LEU A 433 -8.19 5.46 -18.96
C LEU A 433 -9.05 5.13 -17.75
N LEU A 434 -10.11 5.90 -17.49
CA LEU A 434 -11.06 5.62 -16.41
C LEU A 434 -12.34 5.00 -16.98
N TYR A 435 -12.75 3.86 -16.46
CA TYR A 435 -13.98 3.17 -16.83
C TYR A 435 -14.93 3.08 -15.62
N ARG A 436 -16.23 3.20 -15.83
CA ARG A 436 -17.23 2.75 -14.84
C ARG A 436 -17.25 1.22 -14.86
N ALA A 437 -16.93 0.57 -13.74
CA ALA A 437 -16.80 -0.88 -13.68
C ALA A 437 -18.10 -1.60 -14.07
N GLN A 438 -19.25 -1.00 -13.74
CA GLN A 438 -20.58 -1.53 -14.07
C GLN A 438 -21.06 -1.19 -15.50
N ALA A 439 -20.21 -0.62 -16.36
CA ALA A 439 -20.56 -0.24 -17.73
C ALA A 439 -19.38 -0.36 -18.71
N LEU A 440 -18.55 -1.41 -18.60
CA LEU A 440 -17.32 -1.54 -19.41
C LEU A 440 -17.57 -1.44 -20.92
N ARG A 441 -18.73 -1.93 -21.39
CA ARG A 441 -19.15 -1.91 -22.80
C ARG A 441 -19.21 -0.51 -23.42
N ASP A 442 -19.43 0.52 -22.60
CA ASP A 442 -19.57 1.92 -23.05
C ASP A 442 -18.20 2.55 -23.35
N GLY A 443 -17.12 1.91 -22.93
CA GLY A 443 -15.75 2.40 -23.05
C GLY A 443 -15.30 3.31 -21.89
N PRO A 444 -14.18 4.03 -22.06
CA PRO A 444 -13.65 4.91 -21.03
C PRO A 444 -14.46 6.21 -20.91
N LEU A 445 -14.75 6.62 -19.66
CA LEU A 445 -15.33 7.92 -19.31
C LEU A 445 -14.34 9.08 -19.51
N SER A 446 -13.04 8.78 -19.36
CA SER A 446 -11.94 9.74 -19.49
C SER A 446 -10.70 9.03 -19.99
N VAL A 447 -9.94 9.69 -20.86
CA VAL A 447 -8.67 9.21 -21.43
C VAL A 447 -7.67 10.35 -21.37
N LEU A 448 -6.54 10.11 -20.71
CA LEU A 448 -5.44 11.09 -20.57
C LEU A 448 -4.15 10.50 -21.13
N GLY A 449 -3.58 11.15 -22.15
CA GLY A 449 -2.22 10.89 -22.63
C GLY A 449 -1.17 11.50 -21.71
N LEU A 450 -0.02 10.83 -21.57
CA LEU A 450 1.04 11.21 -20.64
C LEU A 450 2.36 11.51 -21.35
N ASP A 451 2.96 10.50 -21.99
CA ASP A 451 4.25 10.57 -22.69
C ASP A 451 4.42 9.38 -23.67
N VAL A 452 5.53 9.34 -24.41
CA VAL A 452 5.89 8.20 -25.27
C VAL A 452 7.12 7.52 -24.68
N ALA A 453 6.96 6.31 -24.13
CA ALA A 453 8.02 5.55 -23.48
C ALA A 453 7.88 4.03 -23.73
N PRO A 454 8.96 3.24 -23.58
CA PRO A 454 8.91 1.79 -23.86
C PRO A 454 8.20 0.98 -22.76
N SER A 455 8.00 1.54 -21.58
CA SER A 455 7.63 0.85 -20.33
C SER A 455 6.14 0.97 -20.01
N THR A 456 5.47 -0.16 -19.73
CA THR A 456 4.10 -0.16 -19.22
C THR A 456 4.06 0.51 -17.85
N LEU A 457 3.20 1.53 -17.67
CA LEU A 457 3.01 2.21 -16.39
C LEU A 457 2.36 1.25 -15.38
N LEU A 458 2.93 1.17 -14.19
CA LEU A 458 2.38 0.46 -13.05
C LEU A 458 1.54 1.46 -12.21
N PRO A 459 0.20 1.31 -12.15
CA PRO A 459 -0.65 2.11 -11.28
C PRO A 459 -0.68 1.52 -9.86
N PHE A 460 -0.36 2.34 -8.88
CA PHE A 460 -0.55 2.04 -7.46
C PHE A 460 -1.55 3.07 -6.90
N TYR A 461 -2.75 2.62 -6.56
CA TYR A 461 -3.82 3.48 -6.03
C TYR A 461 -3.88 3.36 -4.50
N ASP A 462 -3.96 4.50 -3.83
CA ASP A 462 -4.13 4.60 -2.38
C ASP A 462 -5.57 5.03 -2.05
N GLU A 463 -6.37 4.11 -1.52
CA GLU A 463 -7.83 4.28 -1.43
C GLU A 463 -8.25 5.44 -0.53
N ASP A 464 -7.72 5.57 0.70
CA ASP A 464 -8.18 6.65 1.62
C ASP A 464 -7.65 8.05 1.25
N THR A 465 -6.72 8.19 0.28
CA THR A 465 -6.40 9.51 -0.33
C THR A 465 -6.98 9.66 -1.73
N SER A 466 -7.40 8.58 -2.36
CA SER A 466 -7.72 8.52 -3.79
C SER A 466 -6.61 8.98 -4.73
N VAL A 467 -5.33 8.92 -4.29
CA VAL A 467 -4.18 9.23 -5.16
C VAL A 467 -3.71 7.97 -5.88
N VAL A 468 -3.50 8.07 -7.19
CA VAL A 468 -2.76 7.07 -7.97
C VAL A 468 -1.34 7.55 -8.25
N PHE A 469 -0.37 6.66 -8.05
CA PHE A 469 1.02 6.79 -8.46
C PHE A 469 1.25 5.92 -9.70
N LEU A 470 1.88 6.46 -10.75
CA LEU A 470 2.00 5.83 -12.06
C LEU A 470 3.44 5.90 -12.56
N THR A 471 4.08 4.75 -12.79
CA THR A 471 5.47 4.70 -13.24
C THR A 471 5.84 3.36 -13.87
N GLY A 472 6.64 3.39 -14.93
CA GLY A 472 7.12 2.19 -15.61
C GLY A 472 8.51 1.73 -15.13
N LYS A 473 8.80 0.44 -15.30
CA LYS A 473 10.17 -0.09 -15.11
C LYS A 473 11.10 0.55 -16.14
N GLY A 474 12.10 1.29 -15.67
CA GLY A 474 13.00 2.08 -16.52
C GLY A 474 12.64 3.57 -16.64
N ASP A 475 11.54 4.03 -16.06
CA ASP A 475 11.17 5.45 -16.06
C ASP A 475 12.08 6.27 -15.13
N THR A 476 12.20 7.56 -15.40
CA THR A 476 12.71 8.55 -14.42
C THR A 476 11.56 9.25 -13.68
N ARG A 477 10.35 9.31 -14.24
CA ARG A 477 9.19 9.99 -13.68
C ARG A 477 8.25 9.02 -12.93
N VAL A 478 7.50 9.56 -11.98
CA VAL A 478 6.29 8.99 -11.40
C VAL A 478 5.22 10.07 -11.53
N PHE A 479 4.15 9.77 -12.27
CA PHE A 479 3.00 10.66 -12.36
C PHE A 479 2.09 10.43 -11.16
N LEU A 480 1.50 11.50 -10.62
CA LEU A 480 0.58 11.45 -9.48
C LEU A 480 -0.73 12.15 -9.87
N TYR A 481 -1.88 11.55 -9.56
CA TYR A 481 -3.20 12.15 -9.75
C TYR A 481 -4.12 11.81 -8.57
N GLU A 482 -4.91 12.75 -8.06
CA GLU A 482 -6.12 12.43 -7.27
C GLU A 482 -7.22 12.04 -8.25
N VAL A 483 -7.80 10.85 -8.07
CA VAL A 483 -8.81 10.27 -8.96
C VAL A 483 -10.20 10.52 -8.35
N THR A 484 -11.06 11.20 -9.09
CA THR A 484 -12.41 11.59 -8.64
C THR A 484 -13.51 10.83 -9.39
N PRO A 485 -14.66 10.52 -8.75
CA PRO A 485 -15.80 9.88 -9.41
C PRO A 485 -16.55 10.82 -10.37
N GLU A 486 -16.26 12.12 -10.31
CA GLU A 486 -16.85 13.20 -11.12
C GLU A 486 -15.77 13.92 -11.97
N PRO A 487 -16.16 14.58 -13.08
CA PRO A 487 -15.25 15.37 -13.92
C PRO A 487 -14.43 16.41 -13.12
N PRO A 488 -13.15 16.62 -13.44
CA PRO A 488 -12.41 16.12 -14.61
C PRO A 488 -11.86 14.69 -14.47
N TYR A 489 -12.24 13.96 -13.41
CA TYR A 489 -11.82 12.59 -13.06
C TYR A 489 -10.34 12.40 -12.68
N PHE A 490 -9.42 13.14 -13.31
CA PHE A 490 -8.00 13.13 -13.02
C PHE A 490 -7.53 14.53 -12.61
N LEU A 491 -7.28 14.73 -11.32
CA LEU A 491 -6.71 15.96 -10.78
C LEU A 491 -5.20 15.78 -10.63
N GLU A 492 -4.41 16.38 -11.52
CA GLU A 492 -2.96 16.25 -11.50
C GLU A 492 -2.36 16.71 -10.16
N CYS A 493 -1.47 15.88 -9.62
CA CYS A 493 -0.61 16.22 -8.49
C CYS A 493 0.84 16.45 -8.98
N ASN A 494 1.69 17.03 -8.13
CA ASN A 494 3.11 17.16 -8.43
C ASN A 494 3.74 15.80 -8.76
N SER A 495 4.08 15.59 -10.03
CA SER A 495 4.76 14.37 -10.48
C SER A 495 6.18 14.32 -9.94
N PHE A 496 6.52 13.27 -9.19
CA PHE A 496 7.91 13.07 -8.77
C PHE A 496 8.78 12.74 -10.00
N THR A 497 9.94 13.39 -10.09
CA THR A 497 10.92 13.13 -11.14
C THR A 497 12.22 12.71 -10.47
N SER A 498 12.45 11.39 -10.42
CA SER A 498 13.81 10.86 -10.39
C SER A 498 14.49 11.24 -11.69
N SER A 499 15.76 10.91 -11.80
CA SER A 499 16.55 11.22 -12.99
C SER A 499 17.54 10.11 -13.33
N ASP A 500 17.55 9.07 -12.51
CA ASP A 500 17.94 7.72 -12.89
C ASP A 500 16.69 6.84 -13.12
N PRO A 501 16.80 5.83 -13.99
CA PRO A 501 15.68 4.96 -14.36
C PRO A 501 15.36 3.93 -13.26
N HIS A 502 14.27 4.14 -12.51
CA HIS A 502 13.86 3.25 -11.40
C HIS A 502 13.52 1.83 -11.91
N LYS A 503 13.77 0.79 -11.08
CA LYS A 503 13.66 -0.63 -11.50
C LYS A 503 12.36 -1.32 -11.10
N GLY A 504 11.64 -0.75 -10.14
CA GLY A 504 10.35 -1.22 -9.65
C GLY A 504 9.92 -0.36 -8.46
N PHE A 505 8.67 -0.48 -8.06
CA PHE A 505 8.11 0.17 -6.87
C PHE A 505 7.31 -0.86 -6.09
N ALA A 506 7.37 -0.81 -4.76
CA ALA A 506 6.43 -1.47 -3.89
C ALA A 506 5.85 -0.42 -2.94
N PHE A 507 4.53 -0.34 -2.89
CA PHE A 507 3.80 0.52 -1.96
C PHE A 507 3.28 -0.36 -0.83
N LEU A 508 3.75 -0.09 0.39
CA LEU A 508 3.24 -0.78 1.58
C LEU A 508 1.84 -0.26 1.91
N ARG A 509 0.94 -1.15 2.35
CA ARG A 509 -0.38 -0.74 2.84
C ARG A 509 -0.24 0.14 4.08
N LYS A 510 -1.17 1.07 4.30
CA LYS A 510 -1.17 1.99 5.46
C LYS A 510 -1.23 1.29 6.82
N THR A 511 -1.76 0.07 6.86
CA THR A 511 -1.76 -0.84 8.01
C THR A 511 -0.42 -1.46 8.34
N ALA A 512 0.53 -1.39 7.41
CA ALA A 512 1.70 -2.23 7.41
C ALA A 512 2.92 -1.53 8.04
N CYS A 513 2.79 -1.04 9.28
CA CYS A 513 3.83 -0.23 9.90
C CYS A 513 3.66 0.04 11.42
N ASP A 514 4.75 0.51 12.05
CA ASP A 514 4.87 0.74 13.49
C ASP A 514 5.32 2.18 13.83
N VAL A 515 4.70 2.80 14.84
CA VAL A 515 5.05 4.14 15.38
C VAL A 515 5.90 4.04 16.65
N ARG A 516 6.03 2.86 17.27
CA ARG A 516 6.69 2.72 18.58
C ARG A 516 8.19 3.05 18.59
N GLU A 517 8.85 3.12 17.44
CA GLU A 517 10.24 3.62 17.31
C GLU A 517 10.33 5.07 16.80
N VAL A 518 9.22 5.81 16.75
CA VAL A 518 9.22 7.28 16.58
C VAL A 518 8.62 8.01 17.79
N GLU A 519 8.31 7.28 18.86
CA GLU A 519 8.18 7.83 20.21
C GLU A 519 9.49 7.52 20.97
N PHE A 520 10.03 8.52 21.69
CA PHE A 520 11.26 8.50 22.52
C PHE A 520 12.64 8.61 21.83
N ALA A 521 13.10 9.86 21.71
CA ALA A 521 14.48 10.27 22.00
C ALA A 521 14.45 11.54 22.88
#